data_AF-A0A2N2RMD0-F1
#
_entry.id   AF-A0A2N2RMD0-F1
#
_cell.length_a   1.000
_cell.length_b   1.000
_cell.length_c   1.000
_cell.angle_alpha   90.00
_cell.angle_beta   90.00
_cell.angle_gamma   90.00
#
_symmetry.space_group_name_H-M   'P 1'
#
loop_
_entity.id
_entity.type
_entity.pdbx_description
1 polymer ?
#
loop_
_entity_poly.entity_id
_entity_poly.type
_entity_poly.pdbx_seq_one_letter_code
_entity_poly.pdbx_strand_id
1 'polypeptide(L)'
;MSPFRLLARLLALLVLASAIAPSLADQPALGRLFLDPQQRARLDAQRQHNTGFQPDAGDQASQTINGEVRSSNGRRIRWINGEANWDQPAAPGVPVGDTFNPSTGERESLLRDGHILIKRGSPSK
;
A
#
# COMPACT_ATOMS: atom_id res chain seq x y z
N MET A 1 54.43 -8.94 -21.34
CA MET A 1 52.99 -8.64 -21.08
C MET A 1 52.58 -7.44 -21.92
N SER A 2 51.55 -7.55 -22.77
CA SER A 2 51.12 -6.45 -23.63
C SER A 2 50.41 -5.35 -22.82
N PRO A 3 50.77 -4.05 -22.99
CA PRO A 3 50.23 -2.94 -22.20
C PRO A 3 48.71 -2.80 -22.34
N PHE A 4 48.16 -3.23 -23.47
CA PHE A 4 46.73 -3.25 -23.77
C PHE A 4 45.92 -4.15 -22.82
N ARG A 5 46.51 -5.27 -22.36
CA ARG A 5 45.86 -6.19 -21.42
C ARG A 5 45.84 -5.65 -19.99
N LEU A 6 46.82 -4.81 -19.62
CA LEU A 6 46.86 -4.13 -18.33
C LEU A 6 45.81 -3.02 -18.27
N LEU A 7 45.67 -2.24 -19.35
CA LEU A 7 44.66 -1.18 -19.45
C LEU A 7 43.23 -1.75 -19.33
N ALA A 8 42.92 -2.84 -20.06
CA ALA A 8 41.60 -3.46 -20.01
C ALA A 8 41.26 -4.02 -18.62
N ARG A 9 42.24 -4.56 -17.89
CA ARG A 9 42.05 -5.05 -16.52
C ARG A 9 41.81 -3.91 -15.53
N LEU A 10 42.53 -2.80 -15.67
CA LEU A 10 42.32 -1.59 -14.89
C LEU A 10 40.91 -1.02 -15.11
N LEU A 11 40.46 -0.98 -16.37
CA LEU A 11 39.14 -0.50 -16.74
C LEU A 11 38.03 -1.41 -16.19
N ALA A 12 38.21 -2.73 -16.25
CA ALA A 12 37.28 -3.69 -15.65
C ALA A 12 37.21 -3.58 -14.11
N LEU A 13 38.35 -3.37 -13.45
CA LEU A 13 38.41 -3.12 -12.00
C LEU A 13 37.72 -1.81 -11.62
N LEU A 14 37.88 -0.75 -12.42
CA LEU A 14 37.22 0.53 -12.21
C LEU A 14 35.69 0.43 -12.30
N VAL A 15 35.19 -0.31 -13.32
CA VAL A 15 33.75 -0.54 -13.48
C VAL A 15 33.19 -1.37 -12.33
N LEU A 16 33.92 -2.41 -11.88
CA LEU A 16 33.48 -3.23 -10.75
C LEU A 16 33.48 -2.44 -9.44
N ALA A 17 34.45 -1.54 -9.23
CA ALA A 17 34.48 -0.65 -8.06
C ALA A 17 33.31 0.34 -8.04
N SER A 18 32.88 0.84 -9.20
CA SER A 18 31.72 1.75 -9.31
C SER A 18 30.38 1.07 -8.98
N ALA A 19 30.28 -0.27 -9.09
CA ALA A 19 29.05 -1.01 -8.81
C ALA A 19 28.82 -1.28 -7.31
N ILE A 20 29.82 -1.04 -6.46
CA ILE A 20 29.77 -1.30 -5.00
C ILE A 20 29.40 -0.03 -4.24
N ALA A 21 29.37 1.13 -4.90
CA ALA A 21 28.93 2.37 -4.28
C ALA A 21 27.47 2.20 -3.79
N PRO A 22 27.19 2.37 -2.49
CA PRO A 22 25.81 2.38 -2.02
C PRO A 22 25.10 3.49 -2.77
N SER A 23 24.07 3.12 -3.52
CA SER A 23 23.19 4.10 -4.15
C SER A 23 22.65 5.00 -3.04
N LEU A 24 23.06 6.27 -3.06
CA LEU A 24 22.42 7.35 -2.30
C LEU A 24 21.07 7.63 -2.96
N ALA A 25 20.17 6.64 -2.93
CA ALA A 25 18.77 6.89 -3.14
C ALA A 25 18.35 7.78 -1.98
N ASP A 26 17.92 9.00 -2.31
CA ASP A 26 17.31 9.93 -1.38
C ASP A 26 16.00 9.29 -0.92
N GLN A 27 16.09 8.44 0.10
CA GLN A 27 14.92 7.92 0.77
C GLN A 27 14.27 9.15 1.38
N PRO A 28 13.07 9.57 0.96
CA PRO A 28 12.39 10.65 1.65
C PRO A 28 12.38 10.25 3.11
N ALA A 29 13.08 11.02 3.95
CA ALA A 29 13.17 10.72 5.36
C ALA A 29 11.73 10.69 5.83
N LEU A 30 11.17 9.49 6.05
CA LEU A 30 9.90 9.30 6.70
C LEU A 30 10.02 10.15 7.95
N GLY A 31 9.33 11.31 7.95
CA GLY A 31 9.53 12.35 8.94
C GLY A 31 9.52 11.70 10.31
N ARG A 32 10.40 12.15 11.22
CA ARG A 32 10.55 11.55 12.55
C ARG A 32 9.15 11.38 13.19
N LEU A 33 8.64 10.15 13.17
CA LEU A 33 7.24 9.84 13.56
C LEU A 33 6.99 10.12 15.05
N PHE A 34 8.07 10.23 15.83
CA PHE A 34 8.05 10.50 17.27
C PHE A 34 9.10 11.54 17.62
N LEU A 35 8.67 12.69 18.13
CA LEU A 35 9.57 13.77 18.52
C LEU A 35 10.40 13.41 19.78
N ASP A 36 9.95 12.44 20.58
CA ASP A 36 10.57 11.96 21.82
C ASP A 36 10.83 10.42 21.79
N PRO A 37 12.09 9.96 22.03
CA PRO A 37 12.41 8.54 22.19
C PRO A 37 11.60 7.82 23.27
N GLN A 38 11.21 8.51 24.35
CA GLN A 38 10.39 7.89 25.40
C GLN A 38 8.98 7.56 24.93
N GLN A 39 8.41 8.38 24.05
CA GLN A 39 7.08 8.15 23.47
C GLN A 39 7.07 6.88 22.62
N ARG A 40 8.15 6.65 21.86
CA ARG A 40 8.37 5.43 21.07
C ARG A 40 8.43 4.18 21.97
N ALA A 41 9.26 4.23 23.02
CA ALA A 41 9.47 3.08 23.91
C ALA A 41 8.18 2.64 24.64
N ARG A 42 7.34 3.60 25.07
CA ARG A 42 6.05 3.31 25.70
C ARG A 42 5.09 2.63 24.74
N LEU A 43 5.01 3.10 23.50
CA LEU A 43 4.14 2.53 22.46
C LEU A 43 4.62 1.13 22.03
N ASP A 44 5.93 0.92 21.92
CA ASP A 44 6.50 -0.39 21.60
C ASP A 44 6.28 -1.40 22.75
N ALA A 45 6.38 -0.97 24.02
CA ALA A 45 6.03 -1.82 25.17
C ALA A 45 4.52 -2.17 25.21
N GLN A 46 3.66 -1.24 24.82
CA GLN A 46 2.21 -1.46 24.72
C GLN A 46 1.86 -2.46 23.60
N ARG A 47 2.54 -2.40 22.46
CA ARG A 47 2.40 -3.39 21.37
C ARG A 47 2.84 -4.79 21.79
N GLN A 48 3.93 -4.88 22.56
CA GLN A 48 4.45 -6.17 23.04
C GLN A 48 3.52 -6.83 24.06
N HIS A 49 2.89 -6.04 24.94
CA HIS A 49 1.95 -6.57 25.93
C HIS A 49 0.58 -6.89 25.35
N ASN A 50 0.16 -6.16 24.32
CA ASN A 50 -1.16 -6.32 23.74
C ASN A 50 -1.04 -7.11 22.43
N THR A 51 -1.06 -8.45 22.54
CA THR A 51 -0.97 -9.39 21.40
C THR A 51 -2.12 -9.20 20.39
N GLY A 52 -3.18 -8.47 20.77
CA GLY A 52 -4.26 -8.03 19.91
C GLY A 52 -4.28 -6.52 19.66
N PHE A 53 -3.15 -5.81 19.77
CA PHE A 53 -3.07 -4.39 19.43
C PHE A 53 -3.37 -4.19 17.94
N GLN A 54 -4.65 -3.97 17.66
CA GLN A 54 -5.12 -3.40 16.43
C GLN A 54 -5.25 -1.89 16.71
N PRO A 55 -4.47 -1.02 16.05
CA PRO A 55 -4.50 0.42 16.31
C PRO A 55 -5.89 1.07 16.11
N ASP A 56 -6.85 0.31 15.57
CA ASP A 56 -8.23 0.70 15.23
C ASP A 56 -9.32 0.04 16.10
N ALA A 57 -9.01 -0.56 17.25
CA ALA A 57 -10.00 -1.32 18.04
C ALA A 57 -11.05 -0.47 18.81
N GLY A 58 -11.09 0.86 18.62
CA GLY A 58 -11.90 1.78 19.44
C GLY A 58 -12.97 2.59 18.70
N ASP A 59 -12.81 2.79 17.39
CA ASP A 59 -13.82 3.38 16.50
C ASP A 59 -13.82 2.49 15.28
N GLN A 60 -14.98 2.12 14.74
CA GLN A 60 -14.99 1.34 13.50
C GLN A 60 -14.31 2.17 12.41
N ALA A 61 -13.03 1.85 12.13
CA ALA A 61 -12.20 2.65 11.27
C ALA A 61 -12.82 2.79 9.87
N SER A 62 -12.54 3.91 9.22
CA SER A 62 -12.97 4.15 7.85
C SER A 62 -12.49 3.01 6.95
N GLN A 63 -13.42 2.45 6.18
CA GLN A 63 -13.20 1.32 5.30
C GLN A 63 -13.10 1.81 3.86
N THR A 64 -11.93 1.70 3.27
CA THR A 64 -11.70 1.97 1.85
C THR A 64 -11.82 0.69 1.05
N ILE A 65 -12.67 0.70 0.03
CA ILE A 65 -12.87 -0.47 -0.84
C ILE A 65 -11.87 -0.40 -1.99
N ASN A 66 -10.70 -1.03 -1.83
CA ASN A 66 -9.62 -0.92 -2.81
C ASN A 66 -9.93 -1.66 -4.12
N GLY A 67 -10.69 -2.75 -4.04
CA GLY A 67 -10.98 -3.60 -5.20
C GLY A 67 -11.94 -4.72 -4.87
N GLU A 68 -12.52 -5.30 -5.90
CA GLU A 68 -13.29 -6.53 -5.78
C GLU A 68 -13.01 -7.49 -6.92
N VAL A 69 -13.00 -8.78 -6.61
CA VAL A 69 -13.01 -9.86 -7.59
C VAL A 69 -14.30 -10.62 -7.39
N ARG A 70 -15.07 -10.76 -8.47
CA ARG A 70 -16.29 -11.56 -8.51
C ARG A 70 -16.03 -12.77 -9.40
N SER A 71 -16.07 -13.96 -8.82
CA SER A 71 -15.97 -15.20 -9.58
C SER A 71 -17.32 -15.59 -10.18
N SER A 72 -17.28 -16.35 -11.27
CA SER A 72 -18.47 -16.85 -11.97
C SER A 72 -19.35 -17.74 -11.10
N ASN A 73 -18.78 -18.41 -10.09
CA ASN A 73 -19.51 -19.23 -9.11
C ASN A 73 -20.22 -18.40 -8.01
N GLY A 74 -20.22 -17.07 -8.11
CA GLY A 74 -20.93 -16.19 -7.17
C GLY A 74 -20.12 -15.77 -5.94
N ARG A 75 -18.92 -16.32 -5.70
CA ARG A 75 -18.04 -15.81 -4.65
C ARG A 75 -17.51 -14.41 -5.00
N ARG A 76 -17.30 -13.61 -3.96
CA ARG A 76 -16.72 -12.27 -4.06
C ARG A 76 -15.62 -12.13 -3.02
N ILE A 77 -14.52 -11.53 -3.44
CA ILE A 77 -13.42 -11.13 -2.59
C ILE A 77 -13.33 -9.62 -2.70
N ARG A 78 -13.20 -8.94 -1.57
CA ARG A 78 -13.03 -7.49 -1.56
C ARG A 78 -11.78 -7.13 -0.78
N TRP A 79 -10.98 -6.24 -1.32
CA TRP A 79 -9.85 -5.68 -0.60
C TRP A 79 -10.34 -4.45 0.16
N ILE A 80 -10.28 -4.50 1.48
CA ILE A 80 -10.68 -3.40 2.37
C ILE A 80 -9.44 -2.95 3.11
N ASN A 81 -9.10 -1.66 3.01
CA ASN A 81 -7.89 -1.10 3.66
C ASN A 81 -6.60 -1.89 3.33
N GLY A 82 -6.53 -2.50 2.14
CA GLY A 82 -5.40 -3.31 1.69
C GLY A 82 -5.48 -4.80 2.03
N GLU A 83 -6.41 -5.22 2.89
CA GLU A 83 -6.56 -6.61 3.32
C GLU A 83 -7.67 -7.32 2.54
N ALA A 84 -7.44 -8.59 2.19
CA ALA A 84 -8.43 -9.41 1.51
C ALA A 84 -9.52 -9.87 2.49
N ASN A 85 -10.74 -9.40 2.28
CA ASN A 85 -11.91 -9.79 3.03
C ASN A 85 -12.72 -10.83 2.23
N TRP A 86 -12.79 -12.04 2.77
CA TRP A 86 -13.46 -13.20 2.19
C TRP A 86 -14.84 -13.45 2.78
N ASP A 87 -15.03 -13.09 4.05
CA ASP A 87 -16.11 -13.61 4.89
C ASP A 87 -17.12 -12.55 5.31
N GLN A 88 -16.72 -11.27 5.36
CA GLN A 88 -17.61 -10.21 5.80
C GLN A 88 -18.25 -9.50 4.61
N PRO A 89 -19.56 -9.27 4.62
CA PRO A 89 -20.17 -8.36 3.69
C PRO A 89 -19.61 -6.96 3.99
N ALA A 90 -18.78 -6.46 3.08
CA ALA A 90 -18.45 -5.04 3.10
C ALA A 90 -19.75 -4.22 3.07
N ALA A 91 -19.72 -3.02 3.65
CA ALA A 91 -20.85 -2.12 3.73
C ALA A 91 -21.64 -2.11 2.39
N PRO A 92 -22.94 -2.50 2.41
CA PRO A 92 -23.73 -2.66 1.20
C PRO A 92 -23.73 -1.37 0.38
N GLY A 93 -23.43 -1.49 -0.92
CA GLY A 93 -23.55 -0.36 -1.85
C GLY A 93 -22.38 0.63 -1.88
N VAL A 94 -21.26 0.38 -1.18
CA VAL A 94 -20.04 1.19 -1.33
C VAL A 94 -19.29 0.76 -2.62
N PRO A 95 -19.12 1.66 -3.59
CA PRO A 95 -18.33 1.43 -4.81
C PRO A 95 -16.87 1.13 -4.51
N VAL A 96 -16.19 0.46 -5.44
CA VAL A 96 -14.73 0.35 -5.40
C VAL A 96 -14.12 1.75 -5.57
N GLY A 97 -13.15 2.06 -4.72
CA GLY A 97 -12.47 3.34 -4.60
C GLY A 97 -13.01 4.19 -3.46
N ASP A 98 -14.26 4.02 -3.06
CA ASP A 98 -14.86 4.87 -2.05
C ASP A 98 -14.40 4.45 -0.63
N THR A 99 -14.33 5.45 0.24
CA THR A 99 -14.07 5.29 1.67
C THR A 99 -15.35 5.55 2.44
N PHE A 100 -15.69 4.65 3.36
CA PHE A 100 -16.90 4.71 4.17
C PHE A 100 -16.55 4.67 5.65
N ASN A 101 -17.07 5.62 6.42
CA ASN A 101 -16.98 5.58 7.87
C ASN A 101 -18.24 4.90 8.44
N PRO A 102 -18.14 3.67 8.97
CA PRO A 102 -19.30 2.94 9.49
C PRO A 102 -19.86 3.54 10.79
N SER A 103 -19.10 4.34 11.53
CA SER A 103 -19.58 5.02 12.75
C SER A 103 -20.43 6.26 12.45
N THR A 104 -20.07 7.03 11.43
CA THR A 104 -20.78 8.28 11.05
C THR A 104 -21.73 8.09 9.87
N GLY A 105 -21.55 7.03 9.09
CA GLY A 105 -22.24 6.80 7.82
C GLY A 105 -21.70 7.66 6.67
N GLU A 106 -20.67 8.47 6.90
CA GLU A 106 -20.07 9.32 5.89
C GLU A 106 -19.38 8.49 4.81
N ARG A 107 -19.49 8.97 3.56
CA ARG A 107 -18.85 8.35 2.40
C ARG A 107 -18.10 9.40 1.60
N GLU A 108 -16.83 9.14 1.33
CA GLU A 108 -16.01 9.91 0.42
C GLU A 108 -15.80 9.10 -0.87
N SER A 109 -16.11 9.70 -2.02
CA SER A 109 -15.86 9.06 -3.31
C SER A 109 -14.48 9.38 -3.86
N LEU A 110 -13.82 8.38 -4.46
CA LEU A 110 -12.51 8.56 -5.09
C LEU A 110 -12.56 9.58 -6.24
N LEU A 111 -13.70 9.67 -6.92
CA LEU A 111 -13.91 10.62 -8.02
C LEU A 111 -14.39 12.00 -7.53
N ARG A 112 -14.76 12.14 -6.25
CA ARG A 112 -15.42 13.33 -5.69
C ARG A 112 -16.63 13.73 -6.55
N ASP A 113 -16.53 14.85 -7.28
CA ASP A 113 -17.58 15.35 -8.19
C ASP A 113 -17.40 14.87 -9.65
N GLY A 114 -16.35 14.10 -9.92
CA GLY A 114 -16.09 13.48 -11.22
C GLY A 114 -16.98 12.28 -11.49
N HIS A 115 -17.15 11.94 -12.77
CA HIS A 115 -17.93 10.77 -13.19
C HIS A 115 -17.27 10.06 -14.38
N ILE A 116 -17.49 8.75 -14.48
CA ILE A 116 -17.00 7.93 -15.59
C ILE A 116 -18.18 7.54 -16.48
N LEU A 117 -18.12 7.93 -17.75
CA LEU A 117 -19.09 7.53 -18.77
C LEU A 117 -18.61 6.26 -19.48
N ILE A 118 -19.26 5.13 -19.21
CA ILE A 118 -18.94 3.86 -19.86
C ILE A 118 -19.76 3.72 -21.16
N LYS A 119 -19.10 3.83 -22.31
CA LYS A 119 -19.69 3.49 -23.62
C LYS A 119 -19.42 2.02 -23.90
N ARG A 120 -20.43 1.16 -23.77
CA ARG A 120 -20.31 -0.25 -24.17
C ARG A 120 -20.34 -0.35 -25.69
N GLY A 121 -19.40 -1.11 -26.26
CA GLY A 121 -19.46 -1.46 -27.68
C GLY A 121 -20.69 -2.33 -27.96
N SER A 122 -21.30 -2.15 -29.13
CA SER A 122 -22.36 -3.04 -29.59
C SER A 122 -21.80 -4.46 -29.72
N PRO A 123 -22.51 -5.50 -29.25
CA PRO A 123 -22.07 -6.88 -29.45
C PRO A 123 -21.99 -7.16 -30.96
N SER A 124 -20.84 -7.66 -31.43
CA SER A 124 -20.74 -8.18 -32.80
C SER A 124 -21.62 -9.42 -32.91
N LYS A 125 -22.50 -9.44 -33.90
CA LYS A 125 -23.45 -10.52 -34.18
C LYS A 125 -22.75 -11.77 -34.69
#